data_AF-A0A5J5P6B7-F1
#
_entry.id   AF-A0A5J5P6B7-F1
#
_cell.length_a   1.000
_cell.length_b   1.000
_cell.length_c   1.000
_cell.angle_alpha   90.00
_cell.angle_beta   90.00
_cell.angle_gamma   90.00
#
_symmetry.space_group_name_H-M   'P 1'
#
loop_
_entity.id
_entity.type
_entity.pdbx_description
1 polymer ?
#
loop_
_entity_poly.entity_id
_entity_poly.type
_entity_poly.pdbx_seq_one_letter_code
_entity_poly.pdbx_strand_id
1 'polypeptide(L)'
;MLRWVFLDMGIRGGVNPAAAGAVDVLVHAGGSSCANIFQYGNVVSGVENFHRFGGTIVGIMKGFLGLSGAILIQVYDTLCEGDPTAYILILAITPTLTSLLLMPLVKIYGTTTVDDKKHLNGFSSSALVVAAYLMVVIILDNVFTLPSWTRIITFMFLLLLLASPFGIAAKAHKDSERPSIETSPLMDDSEPMPTKYGEYHQIPGEPDRFKEVASSSNENLSNDHLEDGIDMNLSRAMLTVNFWLLFVAMICGMGSGLATINNISQIGQSLGYSTIERSSLVALWSIWNFLGRFGAGFLSDIMLHKGWARPLFMVITLATLTFGHLIVASGFPGNLYIGSVMVGICYGSQWSLMPTITSEIFGVRHMGTIFNTIAIASPIGSYIFSVRIIGYIYDKMATGEDNSCYGTLLTLMGDNINGKQYKVVQV
;
A
#
# COMPACT_ATOMS: atom_id res chain seq x y z
N MET A 1 -9.73 -2.42 25.64
CA MET A 1 -8.59 -3.28 26.04
C MET A 1 -7.71 -3.67 24.85
N LEU A 2 -8.27 -4.20 23.75
CA LEU A 2 -7.53 -4.54 22.51
C LEU A 2 -6.82 -3.34 21.82
N ARG A 3 -7.34 -2.12 21.98
CA ARG A 3 -6.76 -0.88 21.44
C ARG A 3 -5.40 -0.50 22.05
N TRP A 4 -5.08 -1.00 23.26
CA TRP A 4 -3.89 -0.58 24.00
C TRP A 4 -2.71 -1.54 23.83
N VAL A 5 -2.96 -2.84 23.67
CA VAL A 5 -1.90 -3.86 23.56
C VAL A 5 -1.13 -3.72 22.24
N PHE A 6 -1.81 -3.45 21.12
CA PHE A 6 -1.16 -3.30 19.81
C PHE A 6 -0.59 -1.89 19.57
N LEU A 7 -1.19 -0.85 20.16
CA LEU A 7 -0.60 0.49 20.15
C LEU A 7 0.72 0.48 20.93
N ASP A 8 0.80 -0.28 22.03
CA ASP A 8 2.04 -0.48 22.79
C ASP A 8 3.07 -1.33 22.02
N MET A 9 2.63 -2.32 21.21
CA MET A 9 3.50 -3.13 20.33
C MET A 9 4.15 -2.31 19.20
N GLY A 10 3.48 -1.24 18.74
CA GLY A 10 4.06 -0.35 17.73
C GLY A 10 4.78 0.88 18.28
N ILE A 11 4.59 1.21 19.56
CA ILE A 11 5.27 2.32 20.25
C ILE A 11 6.51 1.83 21.01
N ARG A 12 6.58 0.54 21.36
CA ARG A 12 7.75 -0.08 22.01
C ARG A 12 8.45 -0.97 21.00
N GLY A 13 9.34 -0.36 20.20
CA GLY A 13 10.16 -0.97 19.16
C GLY A 13 10.97 -2.18 19.62
N GLY A 14 10.29 -3.32 19.74
CA GLY A 14 10.90 -4.53 20.26
C GLY A 14 10.10 -5.75 19.91
N VAL A 15 9.52 -5.88 18.71
CA VAL A 15 8.96 -7.15 18.22
C VAL A 15 9.97 -7.76 17.27
N ASN A 16 10.18 -9.08 17.29
CA ASN A 16 11.03 -9.75 16.28
C ASN A 16 10.50 -9.34 14.89
N PRO A 17 11.30 -8.64 14.06
CA PRO A 17 10.81 -8.05 12.82
C PRO A 17 10.23 -9.09 11.85
N ALA A 18 10.75 -10.32 11.90
CA ALA A 18 10.31 -11.42 11.06
C ALA A 18 8.97 -12.03 11.52
N ALA A 19 8.77 -12.18 12.83
CA ALA A 19 7.50 -12.68 13.37
C ALA A 19 6.36 -11.65 13.22
N ALA A 20 6.67 -10.36 13.43
CA ALA A 20 5.76 -9.24 13.16
C ALA A 20 5.33 -9.24 11.70
N GLY A 21 6.30 -9.29 10.77
CA GLY A 21 6.02 -9.31 9.34
C GLY A 21 5.14 -10.49 8.91
N ALA A 22 5.36 -11.69 9.46
CA ALA A 22 4.55 -12.87 9.15
C ALA A 22 3.09 -12.75 9.63
N VAL A 23 2.90 -12.25 10.86
CA VAL A 23 1.56 -12.01 11.42
C VAL A 23 0.84 -10.93 10.62
N ASP A 24 1.53 -9.85 10.28
CA ASP A 24 0.97 -8.74 9.53
C ASP A 24 0.55 -9.15 8.13
N VAL A 25 1.36 -9.94 7.44
CA VAL A 25 1.02 -10.54 6.15
C VAL A 25 -0.31 -11.29 6.23
N LEU A 26 -0.51 -12.10 7.28
CA LEU A 26 -1.69 -12.93 7.41
C LEU A 26 -2.94 -12.13 7.85
N VAL A 27 -2.78 -11.13 8.72
CA VAL A 27 -3.86 -10.19 9.09
C VAL A 27 -4.36 -9.41 7.86
N HIS A 28 -3.43 -8.95 7.02
CA HIS A 28 -3.79 -8.24 5.79
C HIS A 28 -4.39 -9.19 4.75
N ALA A 29 -3.88 -10.41 4.60
CA ALA A 29 -4.45 -11.44 3.73
C ALA A 29 -5.90 -11.82 4.11
N GLY A 30 -6.23 -11.79 5.40
CA GLY A 30 -7.59 -12.00 5.92
C GLY A 30 -8.58 -10.86 5.64
N GLY A 31 -8.17 -9.83 4.90
CA GLY A 31 -9.03 -8.72 4.51
C GLY A 31 -9.35 -7.74 5.65
N SER A 32 -8.52 -7.71 6.69
CA SER A 32 -8.71 -6.82 7.84
C SER A 32 -8.65 -5.35 7.45
N SER A 33 -9.80 -4.82 7.02
CA SER A 33 -10.08 -3.38 6.88
C SER A 33 -10.49 -2.77 8.24
N CYS A 34 -10.80 -3.62 9.23
CA CYS A 34 -11.22 -3.27 10.59
C CYS A 34 -10.06 -2.81 11.49
N ALA A 35 -9.33 -1.81 11.02
CA ALA A 35 -9.07 -0.55 11.70
C ALA A 35 -7.82 -0.01 11.04
N ASN A 36 -7.97 1.13 10.34
CA ASN A 36 -6.85 1.98 9.94
C ASN A 36 -5.75 2.00 11.03
N ILE A 37 -6.12 2.09 12.31
CA ILE A 37 -5.20 2.07 13.45
C ILE A 37 -4.27 0.84 13.48
N PHE A 38 -4.77 -0.39 13.31
CA PHE A 38 -3.90 -1.60 13.29
C PHE A 38 -3.00 -1.60 12.06
N GLN A 39 -3.59 -1.26 10.91
CA GLN A 39 -2.86 -1.18 9.65
C GLN A 39 -1.69 -0.17 9.72
N TYR A 40 -1.90 0.98 10.36
CA TYR A 40 -0.86 1.99 10.52
C TYR A 40 0.10 1.70 11.66
N GLY A 41 -0.35 1.06 12.74
CA GLY A 41 0.56 0.55 13.78
C GLY A 41 1.61 -0.38 13.18
N ASN A 42 1.15 -1.35 12.38
CA ASN A 42 2.02 -2.29 11.68
C ASN A 42 2.98 -1.56 10.71
N VAL A 43 2.48 -0.63 9.90
CA VAL A 43 3.31 0.15 8.96
C VAL A 43 4.36 0.99 9.69
N VAL A 44 3.99 1.65 10.80
CA VAL A 44 4.91 2.45 11.62
C VAL A 44 6.00 1.55 12.19
N SER A 45 5.64 0.42 12.81
CA SER A 45 6.60 -0.56 13.32
C SER A 45 7.49 -1.14 12.23
N GLY A 46 6.95 -1.39 11.03
CA GLY A 46 7.73 -1.86 9.88
C GLY A 46 8.79 -0.85 9.45
N VAL A 47 8.42 0.43 9.36
CA VAL A 47 9.36 1.51 9.00
C VAL A 47 10.39 1.73 10.10
N GLU A 48 9.99 1.65 11.37
CA GLU A 48 10.89 1.75 12.55
C GLU A 48 11.84 0.55 12.69
N ASN A 49 11.42 -0.65 12.28
CA ASN A 49 12.29 -1.83 12.33
C ASN A 49 13.21 -1.91 11.11
N PHE A 50 12.78 -1.40 9.95
CA PHE A 50 13.52 -1.48 8.68
C PHE A 50 13.75 -0.11 8.05
N HIS A 51 14.42 0.82 8.76
CA HIS A 51 14.64 2.21 8.30
C HIS A 51 15.22 2.28 6.88
N ARG A 52 16.19 1.40 6.56
CA ARG A 52 16.87 1.38 5.26
C ARG A 52 16.01 0.80 4.12
N PHE A 53 15.00 0.00 4.45
CA PHE A 53 14.13 -0.69 3.50
C PHE A 53 12.64 -0.41 3.77
N GLY A 54 12.37 0.82 4.25
CA GLY A 54 11.03 1.25 4.67
C GLY A 54 10.00 1.18 3.54
N GLY A 55 10.41 1.39 2.29
CA GLY A 55 9.51 1.21 1.14
C GLY A 55 9.13 -0.24 0.93
N THR A 56 10.11 -1.14 0.92
CA THR A 56 9.92 -2.58 0.67
C THR A 56 9.00 -3.21 1.71
N ILE A 57 9.26 -2.97 3.01
CA ILE A 57 8.44 -3.54 4.08
C ILE A 57 7.00 -3.05 4.00
N VAL A 58 6.79 -1.74 3.83
CA VAL A 58 5.46 -1.15 3.66
C VAL A 58 4.78 -1.69 2.41
N GLY A 59 5.53 -1.87 1.32
CA GLY A 59 5.08 -2.47 0.08
C GLY A 59 4.59 -3.91 0.23
N ILE A 60 5.29 -4.74 1.01
CA ILE A 60 4.86 -6.12 1.32
C ILE A 60 3.59 -6.09 2.16
N MET A 61 3.59 -5.34 3.27
CA MET A 61 2.48 -5.31 4.22
C MET A 61 1.19 -4.78 3.56
N LYS A 62 1.29 -3.65 2.85
CA LYS A 62 0.19 -3.11 2.05
C LYS A 62 -0.12 -4.03 0.87
N GLY A 63 0.86 -4.69 0.28
CA GLY A 63 0.69 -5.62 -0.83
C GLY A 63 -0.32 -6.72 -0.50
N PHE A 64 -0.17 -7.40 0.63
CA PHE A 64 -1.11 -8.46 1.05
C PHE A 64 -2.54 -7.96 1.25
N LEU A 65 -2.73 -6.69 1.62
CA LEU A 65 -4.07 -6.09 1.62
C LEU A 65 -4.63 -5.96 0.20
N GLY A 66 -3.78 -5.68 -0.79
CA GLY A 66 -4.16 -5.72 -2.21
C GLY A 66 -4.63 -7.12 -2.62
N LEU A 67 -3.87 -8.17 -2.26
CA LEU A 67 -4.22 -9.57 -2.55
C LEU A 67 -5.43 -10.10 -1.76
N SER A 68 -5.76 -9.50 -0.63
CA SER A 68 -6.81 -9.98 0.28
C SER A 68 -8.17 -10.17 -0.39
N GLY A 69 -8.54 -9.30 -1.32
CA GLY A 69 -9.78 -9.44 -2.08
C GLY A 69 -9.81 -10.72 -2.92
N ALA A 70 -8.70 -11.06 -3.57
CA ALA A 70 -8.58 -12.31 -4.33
C ALA A 70 -8.61 -13.55 -3.42
N ILE A 71 -7.95 -13.47 -2.27
CA ILE A 71 -7.96 -14.54 -1.27
C ILE A 71 -9.38 -14.77 -0.75
N LEU A 72 -10.11 -13.70 -0.42
CA LEU A 72 -11.50 -13.77 0.07
C LEU A 72 -12.46 -14.32 -0.98
N ILE A 73 -12.29 -13.95 -2.26
CA ILE A 73 -13.07 -14.53 -3.36
C ILE A 73 -12.81 -16.04 -3.46
N GLN A 74 -11.54 -16.48 -3.39
CA GLN A 74 -11.22 -17.90 -3.45
C GLN A 74 -11.78 -18.67 -2.25
N VAL A 75 -11.80 -18.07 -1.05
CA VAL A 75 -12.47 -18.63 0.15
C VAL A 75 -13.97 -18.77 -0.11
N TYR A 76 -14.61 -17.73 -0.65
CA TYR A 76 -16.03 -17.71 -0.96
C TYR A 76 -16.42 -18.79 -1.98
N ASP A 77 -15.71 -18.86 -3.10
CA ASP A 77 -15.96 -19.84 -4.17
C ASP A 77 -15.73 -21.29 -3.71
N THR A 78 -14.96 -21.49 -2.64
CA THR A 78 -14.68 -22.82 -2.08
C THR A 78 -15.69 -23.22 -1.00
N LEU A 79 -16.13 -22.28 -0.14
CA LEU A 79 -16.92 -22.58 1.06
C LEU A 79 -18.41 -22.24 0.94
N CYS A 80 -18.77 -21.24 0.14
CA CYS A 80 -20.09 -20.61 0.17
C CYS A 80 -20.60 -20.18 -1.22
N GLU A 81 -20.18 -20.89 -2.27
CA GLU A 81 -20.58 -20.60 -3.65
C GLU A 81 -22.10 -20.52 -3.79
N GLY A 82 -22.60 -19.42 -4.38
CA GLY A 82 -24.00 -19.26 -4.77
C GLY A 82 -24.88 -18.40 -3.85
N ASP A 83 -24.41 -17.98 -2.67
CA ASP A 83 -25.14 -17.03 -1.80
C ASP A 83 -24.36 -15.71 -1.59
N PRO A 84 -24.82 -14.57 -2.13
CA PRO A 84 -24.19 -13.26 -1.91
C PRO A 84 -24.15 -12.85 -0.41
N THR A 85 -25.10 -13.32 0.39
CA THR A 85 -25.16 -13.03 1.83
C THR A 85 -23.99 -13.66 2.57
N ALA A 86 -23.64 -14.89 2.19
CA ALA A 86 -22.50 -15.60 2.74
C ALA A 86 -21.17 -14.90 2.42
N TYR A 87 -21.03 -14.27 1.24
CA TYR A 87 -19.86 -13.45 0.93
C TYR A 87 -19.71 -12.27 1.90
N ILE A 88 -20.80 -11.54 2.16
CA ILE A 88 -20.81 -10.42 3.11
C ILE A 88 -20.48 -10.90 4.53
N LEU A 89 -21.00 -12.07 4.91
CA LEU A 89 -20.70 -12.69 6.20
C LEU A 89 -19.21 -13.05 6.34
N ILE A 90 -18.61 -13.64 5.30
CA ILE A 90 -17.17 -13.93 5.25
C ILE A 90 -16.36 -12.63 5.39
N LEU A 91 -16.75 -11.57 4.69
CA LEU A 91 -16.10 -10.26 4.81
C LEU A 91 -16.19 -9.67 6.23
N ALA A 92 -17.29 -9.90 6.95
CA ALA A 92 -17.47 -9.39 8.31
C ALA A 92 -16.68 -10.22 9.35
N ILE A 93 -16.66 -11.55 9.22
CA ILE A 93 -16.08 -12.46 10.22
C ILE A 93 -14.57 -12.62 10.01
N THR A 94 -14.11 -12.81 8.78
CA THR A 94 -12.71 -13.18 8.48
C THR A 94 -11.69 -12.20 9.06
N PRO A 95 -11.85 -10.87 8.93
CA PRO A 95 -10.99 -9.90 9.60
C PRO A 95 -10.86 -10.08 11.11
N THR A 96 -12.01 -10.22 11.77
CA THR A 96 -12.10 -10.29 13.23
C THR A 96 -11.48 -11.59 13.72
N LEU A 97 -11.81 -12.70 13.05
CA LEU A 97 -11.31 -14.02 13.39
C LEU A 97 -9.80 -14.12 13.17
N THR A 98 -9.29 -13.67 12.02
CA THR A 98 -7.84 -13.68 11.73
C THR A 98 -7.06 -12.84 12.74
N SER A 99 -7.55 -11.64 13.07
CA SER A 99 -6.92 -10.79 14.08
C SER A 99 -6.89 -11.44 15.47
N LEU A 100 -8.00 -12.07 15.91
CA LEU A 100 -8.06 -12.74 17.21
C LEU A 100 -7.17 -13.99 17.28
N LEU A 101 -7.08 -14.76 16.20
CA LEU A 101 -6.25 -15.97 16.12
C LEU A 101 -4.75 -15.64 16.13
N LEU A 102 -4.36 -14.52 15.54
CA LEU A 102 -2.95 -14.14 15.39
C LEU A 102 -2.43 -13.26 16.53
N MET A 103 -3.32 -12.66 17.33
CA MET A 103 -2.96 -11.85 18.49
C MET A 103 -1.98 -12.53 19.46
N PRO A 104 -2.10 -13.83 19.80
CA PRO A 104 -1.15 -14.49 20.71
C PRO A 104 0.26 -14.68 20.14
N LEU A 105 0.44 -14.53 18.82
CA LEU A 105 1.72 -14.75 18.13
C LEU A 105 2.61 -13.50 18.14
N VAL A 106 2.03 -12.32 18.43
CA VAL A 106 2.80 -11.07 18.52
C VAL A 106 3.46 -11.00 19.89
N LYS A 107 4.74 -11.36 19.96
CA LYS A 107 5.59 -11.23 21.14
C LYS A 107 6.71 -10.23 20.91
N ILE A 108 6.91 -9.37 21.90
CA ILE A 108 7.95 -8.35 21.92
C ILE A 108 9.30 -9.05 22.22
N TYR A 109 10.20 -9.11 21.23
CA TYR A 109 11.61 -9.45 21.35
C TYR A 109 12.50 -8.25 20.96
N GLY A 110 13.35 -7.80 21.89
CA GLY A 110 14.34 -6.75 21.65
C GLY A 110 15.63 -7.32 21.09
N THR A 111 15.71 -7.51 19.77
CA THR A 111 16.97 -7.81 19.08
C THR A 111 17.03 -7.11 17.71
N THR A 112 17.89 -6.11 17.59
CA THR A 112 18.28 -5.51 16.31
C THR A 112 19.31 -6.45 15.67
N THR A 113 18.92 -7.20 14.64
CA THR A 113 19.78 -8.21 14.02
C THR A 113 20.48 -7.70 12.77
N VAL A 114 21.75 -8.08 12.60
CA VAL A 114 22.64 -7.64 11.51
C VAL A 114 22.23 -8.21 10.11
N ASP A 115 21.24 -9.12 10.02
CA ASP A 115 20.87 -9.85 8.79
C ASP A 115 19.45 -9.53 8.24
N ASP A 116 18.90 -8.35 8.56
CA ASP A 116 17.52 -7.92 8.24
C ASP A 116 17.17 -7.98 6.75
N LYS A 117 18.15 -7.72 5.86
CA LYS A 117 17.95 -7.74 4.41
C LYS A 117 17.65 -9.14 3.87
N LYS A 118 18.28 -10.18 4.42
CA LYS A 118 18.10 -11.57 3.98
C LYS A 118 16.69 -12.06 4.31
N HIS A 119 16.20 -11.74 5.51
CA HIS A 119 14.84 -12.09 5.93
C HIS A 119 13.79 -11.30 5.15
N LEU A 120 14.02 -10.00 4.93
CA LEU A 120 13.12 -9.17 4.11
C LEU A 120 13.03 -9.66 2.66
N ASN A 121 14.16 -10.09 2.06
CA ASN A 121 14.15 -10.71 0.74
C ASN A 121 13.38 -12.04 0.72
N GLY A 122 13.46 -12.82 1.81
CA GLY A 122 12.65 -14.02 1.99
C GLY A 122 11.16 -13.71 1.97
N PHE A 123 10.71 -12.72 2.75
CA PHE A 123 9.31 -12.26 2.76
C PHE A 123 8.87 -11.68 1.42
N SER A 124 9.75 -10.94 0.74
CA SER A 124 9.50 -10.41 -0.61
C SER A 124 9.27 -11.56 -1.60
N SER A 125 10.10 -12.59 -1.54
CA SER A 125 9.98 -13.76 -2.41
C SER A 125 8.70 -14.55 -2.13
N SER A 126 8.31 -14.75 -0.87
CA SER A 126 7.05 -15.45 -0.56
C SER A 126 5.83 -14.66 -1.02
N ALA A 127 5.82 -13.34 -0.82
CA ALA A 127 4.76 -12.46 -1.29
C ALA A 127 4.57 -12.53 -2.82
N LEU A 128 5.68 -12.48 -3.57
CA LEU A 128 5.65 -12.60 -5.04
C LEU A 128 5.16 -13.98 -5.49
N VAL A 129 5.56 -15.06 -4.82
CA VAL A 129 5.07 -16.41 -5.12
C VAL A 129 3.57 -16.53 -4.89
N VAL A 130 3.05 -16.01 -3.77
CA VAL A 130 1.60 -15.97 -3.50
C VAL A 130 0.86 -15.18 -4.58
N ALA A 131 1.37 -14.01 -4.98
CA ALA A 131 0.73 -13.19 -6.01
C ALA A 131 0.73 -13.86 -7.39
N ALA A 132 1.87 -14.45 -7.80
CA ALA A 132 1.98 -15.18 -9.06
C ALA A 132 1.05 -16.41 -9.06
N TYR A 133 0.97 -17.12 -7.94
CA TYR A 133 0.05 -18.23 -7.76
C TYR A 133 -1.41 -17.80 -7.92
N LEU A 134 -1.84 -16.75 -7.19
CA LEU A 134 -3.20 -16.22 -7.29
C LEU A 134 -3.52 -15.75 -8.71
N MET A 135 -2.56 -15.12 -9.41
CA MET A 135 -2.72 -14.72 -10.81
C MET A 135 -3.03 -15.94 -11.70
N VAL A 136 -2.24 -17.01 -11.58
CA VAL A 136 -2.44 -18.23 -12.37
C VAL A 136 -3.80 -18.84 -12.07
N VAL A 137 -4.18 -18.96 -10.79
CA VAL A 137 -5.48 -19.52 -10.40
C VAL A 137 -6.65 -18.69 -10.95
N ILE A 138 -6.60 -17.35 -10.81
CA ILE A 138 -7.65 -16.45 -11.30
C ILE A 138 -7.79 -16.55 -12.82
N ILE A 139 -6.67 -16.58 -13.56
CA ILE A 139 -6.71 -16.71 -15.01
C ILE A 139 -7.28 -18.08 -15.41
N LEU A 140 -6.86 -19.16 -14.74
CA LEU A 140 -7.36 -20.50 -15.03
C LEU A 140 -8.86 -20.64 -14.73
N ASP A 141 -9.35 -20.07 -13.62
CA ASP A 141 -10.78 -20.10 -13.29
C ASP A 141 -11.62 -19.30 -14.28
N ASN A 142 -11.13 -18.14 -14.72
CA ASN A 142 -11.81 -17.34 -15.74
C ASN A 142 -11.85 -18.02 -17.12
N VAL A 143 -10.84 -18.81 -17.49
CA VAL A 143 -10.76 -19.46 -18.81
C VAL A 143 -11.45 -20.81 -18.84
N PHE A 144 -11.29 -21.63 -17.79
CA PHE A 144 -11.70 -23.04 -17.79
C PHE A 144 -12.85 -23.36 -16.84
N THR A 145 -13.32 -22.42 -16.02
CA THR A 145 -14.32 -22.64 -14.96
C THR A 145 -13.98 -23.85 -14.10
N LEU A 146 -13.16 -23.65 -13.06
CA LEU A 146 -12.60 -24.78 -12.32
C LEU A 146 -13.71 -25.55 -11.59
N PRO A 147 -13.68 -26.90 -11.65
CA PRO A 147 -14.62 -27.71 -10.88
C PRO A 147 -14.31 -27.63 -9.38
N SER A 148 -15.30 -27.89 -8.53
CA SER A 148 -15.22 -27.67 -7.08
C SER A 148 -14.04 -28.37 -6.41
N TRP A 149 -13.66 -29.58 -6.86
CA TRP A 149 -12.51 -30.30 -6.32
C TRP A 149 -11.18 -29.58 -6.61
N THR A 150 -11.04 -28.94 -7.78
CA THR A 150 -9.86 -28.13 -8.12
C THR A 150 -9.82 -26.84 -7.29
N ARG A 151 -10.97 -26.22 -7.01
CA ARG A 151 -11.06 -25.07 -6.11
C ARG A 151 -10.60 -25.41 -4.69
N ILE A 152 -10.99 -26.57 -4.16
CA ILE A 152 -10.52 -27.05 -2.85
C ILE A 152 -9.00 -27.29 -2.85
N ILE A 153 -8.45 -27.96 -3.87
CA ILE A 153 -7.00 -28.23 -3.96
C ILE A 153 -6.21 -26.92 -4.04
N THR A 154 -6.65 -25.99 -4.89
CA THR A 154 -6.00 -24.67 -5.02
C THR A 154 -6.10 -23.87 -3.73
N PHE A 155 -7.24 -23.89 -3.04
CA PHE A 155 -7.39 -23.24 -1.74
C PHE A 155 -6.45 -23.84 -0.68
N MET A 156 -6.32 -25.17 -0.60
CA MET A 156 -5.38 -25.83 0.33
C MET A 156 -3.92 -25.44 0.05
N PHE A 157 -3.54 -25.33 -1.22
CA PHE A 157 -2.21 -24.87 -1.60
C PHE A 157 -1.99 -23.39 -1.26
N LEU A 158 -3.01 -22.54 -1.44
CA LEU A 158 -2.95 -21.14 -1.00
C LEU A 158 -2.68 -21.03 0.51
N LEU A 159 -3.38 -21.81 1.34
CA LEU A 159 -3.15 -21.82 2.79
C LEU A 159 -1.72 -22.22 3.15
N LEU A 160 -1.15 -23.20 2.43
CA LEU A 160 0.25 -23.58 2.60
C LEU A 160 1.21 -22.44 2.23
N LEU A 161 0.96 -21.74 1.12
CA LEU A 161 1.76 -20.59 0.71
C LEU A 161 1.65 -19.42 1.70
N LEU A 162 0.45 -19.14 2.22
CA LEU A 162 0.21 -18.10 3.22
C LEU A 162 0.85 -18.44 4.57
N ALA A 163 1.09 -19.72 4.87
CA ALA A 163 1.85 -20.15 6.05
C ALA A 163 3.39 -20.00 5.87
N SER A 164 3.89 -19.83 4.64
CA SER A 164 5.34 -19.74 4.38
C SER A 164 6.08 -18.60 5.12
N PRO A 165 5.50 -17.40 5.36
CA PRO A 165 6.15 -16.36 6.16
C PRO A 165 6.50 -16.81 7.59
N PHE A 166 5.69 -17.69 8.19
CA PHE A 166 6.01 -18.25 9.51
C PHE A 166 7.25 -19.15 9.47
N GLY A 167 7.45 -19.90 8.39
CA GLY A 167 8.65 -20.69 8.19
C GLY A 167 9.91 -19.82 8.10
N ILE A 168 9.80 -18.68 7.41
CA ILE A 168 10.89 -17.69 7.32
C ILE A 168 11.17 -17.06 8.70
N ALA A 169 10.12 -16.69 9.44
CA ALA A 169 10.25 -16.14 10.79
C ALA A 169 10.86 -17.14 11.79
N ALA A 170 10.44 -18.41 11.75
CA ALA A 170 10.99 -19.47 12.59
C ALA A 170 12.46 -19.76 12.27
N LYS A 171 12.84 -19.71 10.99
CA LYS A 171 14.24 -19.83 10.58
C LYS A 171 15.08 -18.64 11.05
N ALA A 172 14.54 -17.43 10.94
CA ALA A 172 15.20 -16.22 11.45
C ALA A 172 15.46 -16.30 12.96
N HIS A 173 14.50 -16.81 13.72
CA HIS A 173 14.66 -17.05 15.15
C HIS A 173 15.77 -18.06 15.45
N LYS A 174 15.77 -19.21 14.76
CA LYS A 174 16.79 -20.25 14.95
C LYS A 174 18.19 -19.78 14.57
N ASP A 175 18.30 -18.96 13.53
CA ASP A 175 19.57 -18.37 13.10
C ASP A 175 20.07 -17.34 14.14
N SER A 176 19.16 -16.62 14.83
CA SER A 176 19.49 -15.69 15.92
C SER A 176 19.91 -16.39 17.23
N GLU A 177 19.48 -17.62 17.48
CA GLU A 177 19.83 -18.39 18.70
C GLU A 177 21.15 -19.17 18.58
N ARG A 178 21.74 -19.28 17.39
CA ARG A 178 23.05 -19.93 17.21
C ARG A 178 24.16 -18.97 17.66
N PRO A 179 24.98 -19.32 18.68
CA PRO A 179 26.18 -18.55 18.97
C PRO A 179 27.13 -18.71 17.79
N SER A 180 27.59 -17.61 17.20
CA SER A 180 28.65 -17.60 16.20
C SER A 180 29.95 -18.07 16.85
N ILE A 181 30.26 -19.36 16.70
CA ILE A 181 31.54 -19.96 17.07
C ILE A 181 32.41 -19.98 15.80
N GLU A 182 33.53 -19.23 15.83
CA GLU A 182 34.68 -19.08 14.90
C GLU A 182 34.90 -17.57 14.62
N THR A 183 35.95 -16.84 15.03
CA THR A 183 37.26 -17.11 15.66
C THR A 183 37.78 -15.78 16.28
N SER A 184 38.38 -15.81 17.49
CA SER A 184 39.07 -14.68 18.18
C SER A 184 40.61 -14.81 18.03
N PRO A 185 41.48 -13.78 18.16
CA PRO A 185 41.64 -13.02 19.42
C PRO A 185 42.12 -11.53 19.39
N LEU A 186 41.74 -10.80 20.45
CA LEU A 186 42.47 -9.75 21.19
C LEU A 186 43.13 -8.58 20.43
N MET A 187 42.53 -7.38 20.51
CA MET A 187 43.11 -6.28 21.29
C MET A 187 42.07 -5.19 21.60
N ASP A 188 42.25 -4.65 22.79
CA ASP A 188 41.56 -3.60 23.52
C ASP A 188 41.48 -2.28 22.73
N ASP A 189 40.29 -1.71 22.59
CA ASP A 189 40.01 -0.33 23.01
C ASP A 189 38.53 0.02 22.81
N SER A 190 37.94 0.57 23.86
CA SER A 190 36.56 1.04 23.88
C SER A 190 36.49 2.41 23.20
N GLU A 191 36.11 2.45 21.91
CA GLU A 191 35.73 3.71 21.24
C GLU A 191 34.23 3.75 20.93
N PRO A 192 33.51 4.83 21.28
CA PRO A 192 32.12 5.00 20.93
C PRO A 192 31.96 5.23 19.42
N MET A 193 30.87 4.70 18.87
CA MET A 193 30.38 4.85 17.49
C MET A 193 30.71 6.23 16.88
N PRO A 194 31.39 6.31 15.71
CA PRO A 194 31.49 7.54 14.98
C PRO A 194 30.16 7.82 14.26
N THR A 195 29.36 8.69 14.83
CA THR A 195 28.21 9.35 14.18
C THR A 195 28.74 10.28 13.08
N LYS A 196 29.00 9.72 11.89
CA LYS A 196 29.24 10.52 10.69
C LYS A 196 27.90 10.74 9.97
N TYR A 197 27.15 11.74 10.45
CA TYR A 197 25.97 12.27 9.77
C TYR A 197 26.35 12.97 8.47
N GLY A 198 25.49 12.83 7.47
CA GLY A 198 25.67 13.30 6.11
C GLY A 198 25.92 14.81 6.01
N GLU A 199 27.09 15.14 5.49
CA GLU A 199 27.43 16.45 4.97
C GLU A 199 26.83 16.54 3.56
N TYR A 200 25.67 17.20 3.43
CA TYR A 200 25.20 17.67 2.14
C TYR A 200 25.92 18.97 1.81
N HIS A 201 26.58 19.00 0.65
CA HIS A 201 27.27 20.15 0.10
C HIS A 201 26.43 21.45 0.21
N GLN A 202 26.92 22.43 0.97
CA GLN A 202 26.48 23.82 0.86
C GLN A 202 27.04 24.42 -0.44
N ILE A 203 26.15 25.02 -1.23
CA ILE A 203 26.48 25.90 -2.35
C ILE A 203 26.99 27.23 -1.77
N PRO A 204 28.15 27.79 -2.18
CA PRO A 204 28.72 28.97 -1.54
C PRO A 204 28.06 30.27 -2.03
N GLY A 205 27.62 31.13 -1.10
CA GLY A 205 27.28 32.53 -1.42
C GLY A 205 26.45 33.26 -0.36
N GLU A 206 27.13 33.80 0.67
CA GLU A 206 26.98 35.13 1.31
C GLU A 206 27.17 35.12 2.84
N PRO A 207 27.89 36.12 3.41
CA PRO A 207 28.41 36.05 4.77
C PRO A 207 27.51 36.69 5.84
N ASP A 208 27.53 36.01 7.00
CA ASP A 208 27.51 36.52 8.38
C ASP A 208 26.99 37.94 8.67
N ARG A 209 25.80 37.99 9.28
CA ARG A 209 25.50 38.96 10.35
C ARG A 209 24.46 38.38 11.29
N PHE A 210 24.92 37.86 12.43
CA PHE A 210 24.37 38.06 13.78
C PHE A 210 25.00 37.02 14.73
N LYS A 211 26.24 37.28 15.14
CA LYS A 211 26.78 36.83 16.42
C LYS A 211 27.03 38.06 17.26
N GLU A 212 26.14 38.34 18.19
CA GLU A 212 26.48 38.85 19.53
C GLU A 212 25.19 39.05 20.32
N VAL A 213 25.10 38.32 21.43
CA VAL A 213 24.61 38.71 22.75
C VAL A 213 24.01 37.46 23.39
N ALA A 214 24.81 36.79 24.22
CA ALA A 214 24.41 36.27 25.53
C ALA A 214 25.50 35.31 26.04
N SER A 215 26.53 35.86 26.68
CA SER A 215 27.32 35.15 27.68
C SER A 215 26.88 35.66 29.05
N SER A 216 26.17 34.83 29.81
CA SER A 216 26.31 34.66 31.27
C SER A 216 25.03 34.07 31.87
N SER A 217 25.06 32.79 32.26
CA SER A 217 24.90 32.33 33.65
C SER A 217 24.48 30.85 33.67
N ASN A 218 25.21 30.10 34.48
CA ASN A 218 25.24 28.64 34.53
C ASN A 218 24.07 28.03 35.31
N GLU A 219 23.66 26.87 34.78
CA GLU A 219 23.31 25.62 35.48
C GLU A 219 21.86 25.34 35.91
N ASN A 220 21.36 24.27 35.27
CA ASN A 220 20.30 23.34 35.68
C ASN A 220 18.88 23.60 35.16
N LEU A 221 18.76 23.74 33.83
CA LEU A 221 17.53 23.39 33.14
C LEU A 221 17.86 22.70 31.79
N SER A 222 17.25 21.53 31.58
CA SER A 222 17.10 20.81 30.31
C SER A 222 18.38 20.38 29.57
N ASN A 223 18.85 19.16 29.88
CA ASN A 223 19.59 18.30 28.94
C ASN A 223 18.65 17.36 28.16
N ASP A 224 17.41 17.79 27.88
CA ASP A 224 16.36 16.96 27.23
C ASP A 224 16.07 17.39 25.78
N HIS A 225 16.89 18.26 25.19
CA HIS A 225 16.59 18.89 23.89
C HIS A 225 17.68 18.69 22.82
N LEU A 226 18.35 17.53 22.81
CA LEU A 226 19.28 17.18 21.73
C LEU A 226 19.01 15.84 21.04
N GLU A 227 17.76 15.34 21.10
CA GLU A 227 17.27 14.21 20.30
C GLU A 227 16.03 14.53 19.44
N ASP A 228 15.64 15.80 19.30
CA ASP A 228 14.41 16.20 18.59
C ASP A 228 14.64 16.30 17.05
N GLY A 229 14.96 15.16 16.44
CA GLY A 229 15.10 15.00 14.99
C GLY A 229 13.74 14.77 14.31
N ILE A 230 13.31 15.71 13.45
CA ILE A 230 12.23 15.61 12.42
C ILE A 230 10.84 15.12 12.91
N ASP A 231 10.62 14.77 14.18
CA ASP A 231 9.32 14.31 14.65
C ASP A 231 8.32 15.48 14.74
N MET A 232 7.50 15.61 13.71
CA MET A 232 6.45 16.61 13.65
C MET A 232 5.14 16.04 14.16
N ASN A 233 4.43 16.82 14.98
CA ASN A 233 3.06 16.49 15.35
C ASN A 233 2.07 16.96 14.29
N LEU A 234 0.84 16.41 14.29
CA LEU A 234 -0.17 16.66 13.26
C LEU A 234 -0.44 18.15 13.04
N SER A 235 -0.60 18.92 14.12
CA SER A 235 -0.89 20.35 14.05
C SER A 235 0.20 21.11 13.30
N ARG A 236 1.47 20.78 13.58
CA ARG A 236 2.63 21.37 12.88
C ARG A 236 2.69 20.92 11.43
N ALA A 237 2.43 19.63 11.17
CA ALA A 237 2.40 19.09 9.82
C ALA A 237 1.38 19.81 8.92
N MET A 238 0.16 20.03 9.42
CA MET A 238 -0.93 20.72 8.69
C MET A 238 -0.61 22.18 8.32
N LEU A 239 0.35 22.82 9.00
CA LEU A 239 0.82 24.17 8.67
C LEU A 239 1.88 24.20 7.56
N THR A 240 2.37 23.04 7.12
CA THR A 240 3.40 22.95 6.09
C THR A 240 2.83 22.79 4.68
N VAL A 241 3.55 23.32 3.70
CA VAL A 241 3.23 23.12 2.27
C VAL A 241 3.33 21.63 1.90
N ASN A 242 4.31 20.90 2.46
CA ASN A 242 4.51 19.48 2.19
C ASN A 242 3.25 18.65 2.52
N PHE A 243 2.56 18.97 3.61
CA PHE A 243 1.33 18.27 3.98
C PHE A 243 0.24 18.45 2.92
N TRP A 244 0.03 19.69 2.46
CA TRP A 244 -0.98 19.99 1.45
C TRP A 244 -0.61 19.46 0.07
N LEU A 245 0.68 19.41 -0.28
CA LEU A 245 1.15 18.76 -1.51
C LEU A 245 0.82 17.26 -1.50
N LEU A 246 1.09 16.56 -0.39
CA LEU A 246 0.71 15.15 -0.25
C LEU A 246 -0.81 14.96 -0.21
N PHE A 247 -1.55 15.88 0.41
CA PHE A 247 -3.01 15.87 0.44
C PHE A 247 -3.61 15.97 -0.97
N VAL A 248 -3.14 16.93 -1.78
CA VAL A 248 -3.58 17.08 -3.19
C VAL A 248 -3.15 15.87 -4.02
N ALA A 249 -1.93 15.36 -3.84
CA ALA A 249 -1.47 14.14 -4.50
C ALA A 249 -2.35 12.92 -4.14
N MET A 250 -2.84 12.84 -2.89
CA MET A 250 -3.79 11.81 -2.45
C MET A 250 -5.14 11.92 -3.15
N ILE A 251 -5.69 13.14 -3.31
CA ILE A 251 -6.92 13.40 -4.07
C ILE A 251 -6.75 12.92 -5.52
N CYS A 252 -5.72 13.42 -6.21
CA CYS A 252 -5.53 13.18 -7.64
C CYS A 252 -5.13 11.73 -7.95
N GLY A 253 -4.33 11.11 -7.09
CA GLY A 253 -3.84 9.75 -7.28
C GLY A 253 -4.82 8.70 -6.78
N MET A 254 -4.97 8.64 -5.45
CA MET A 254 -5.77 7.60 -4.82
C MET A 254 -7.26 7.84 -5.00
N GLY A 255 -7.72 9.09 -5.06
CA GLY A 255 -9.11 9.41 -5.37
C GLY A 255 -9.53 8.99 -6.78
N SER A 256 -8.73 9.26 -7.81
CA SER A 256 -9.04 8.86 -9.20
C SER A 256 -8.93 7.36 -9.43
N GLY A 257 -7.91 6.71 -8.84
CA GLY A 257 -7.79 5.25 -8.84
C GLY A 257 -8.97 4.56 -8.14
N LEU A 258 -9.44 5.13 -7.01
CA LEU A 258 -10.62 4.65 -6.30
C LEU A 258 -11.91 4.91 -7.10
N ALA A 259 -12.01 6.00 -7.83
CA ALA A 259 -13.13 6.22 -8.74
C ALA A 259 -13.14 5.21 -9.89
N THR A 260 -11.97 4.86 -10.44
CA THR A 260 -11.86 3.85 -11.51
C THR A 260 -12.34 2.49 -11.02
N ILE A 261 -11.84 1.99 -9.89
CA ILE A 261 -12.24 0.66 -9.38
C ILE A 261 -13.75 0.60 -9.05
N ASN A 262 -14.32 1.69 -8.50
CA ASN A 262 -15.74 1.74 -8.16
C ASN A 262 -16.66 1.66 -9.40
N ASN A 263 -16.18 2.10 -10.56
CA ASN A 263 -16.98 2.19 -11.78
C ASN A 263 -16.51 1.25 -12.90
N ILE A 264 -15.43 0.48 -12.72
CA ILE A 264 -14.79 -0.29 -13.81
C ILE A 264 -15.74 -1.27 -14.51
N SER A 265 -16.66 -1.90 -13.78
CA SER A 265 -17.67 -2.80 -14.36
C SER A 265 -18.73 -2.04 -15.17
N GLN A 266 -19.11 -0.83 -14.74
CA GLN A 266 -20.05 0.03 -15.47
C GLN A 266 -19.38 0.60 -16.74
N ILE A 267 -18.13 1.04 -16.63
CA ILE A 267 -17.31 1.47 -17.77
C ILE A 267 -17.19 0.33 -18.78
N GLY A 268 -16.85 -0.89 -18.33
CA GLY A 268 -16.78 -2.06 -19.19
C GLY A 268 -18.10 -2.38 -19.88
N GLN A 269 -19.22 -2.27 -19.16
CA GLN A 269 -20.55 -2.50 -19.75
C GLN A 269 -20.86 -1.50 -20.86
N SER A 270 -20.53 -0.23 -20.64
CA SER A 270 -20.75 0.84 -21.64
C SER A 270 -19.88 0.69 -22.88
N LEU A 271 -18.71 0.06 -22.75
CA LEU A 271 -17.78 -0.26 -23.84
C LEU A 271 -18.12 -1.59 -24.55
N GLY A 272 -19.13 -2.33 -24.08
CA GLY A 272 -19.56 -3.59 -24.69
C GLY A 272 -18.78 -4.83 -24.23
N TYR A 273 -18.03 -4.74 -23.13
CA TYR A 273 -17.38 -5.92 -22.54
C TYR A 273 -18.42 -6.87 -21.94
N SER A 274 -18.23 -8.16 -22.17
CA SER A 274 -19.05 -9.22 -21.59
C SER A 274 -18.93 -9.28 -20.06
N THR A 275 -19.88 -9.94 -19.40
CA THR A 275 -19.85 -10.11 -17.93
C THR A 275 -18.59 -10.86 -17.46
N ILE A 276 -18.12 -11.85 -18.24
CA ILE A 276 -16.91 -12.63 -17.92
C ILE A 276 -15.66 -11.73 -17.99
N GLU A 277 -15.55 -10.90 -19.03
CA GLU A 277 -14.42 -9.96 -19.18
C GLU A 277 -14.40 -8.92 -18.06
N ARG A 278 -15.57 -8.37 -17.69
CA ARG A 278 -15.71 -7.42 -16.58
C ARG A 278 -15.32 -8.03 -15.24
N SER A 279 -15.79 -9.24 -14.93
CA SER A 279 -15.40 -9.96 -13.72
C SER A 279 -13.89 -10.24 -13.70
N SER A 280 -13.31 -10.61 -14.84
CA SER A 280 -11.87 -10.83 -14.97
C SER A 280 -11.07 -9.55 -14.69
N LEU A 281 -11.52 -8.39 -15.18
CA LEU A 281 -10.87 -7.10 -14.94
C LEU A 281 -10.87 -6.72 -13.44
N VAL A 282 -12.00 -6.92 -12.76
CA VAL A 282 -12.12 -6.68 -11.32
C VAL A 282 -11.20 -7.62 -10.54
N ALA A 283 -11.13 -8.90 -10.91
CA ALA A 283 -10.27 -9.88 -10.26
C ALA A 283 -8.77 -9.56 -10.48
N LEU A 284 -8.37 -9.22 -11.70
CA LEU A 284 -6.99 -8.87 -12.04
C LEU A 284 -6.52 -7.56 -11.40
N TRP A 285 -7.45 -6.64 -11.09
CA TRP A 285 -7.14 -5.39 -10.40
C TRP A 285 -6.38 -5.60 -9.07
N SER A 286 -6.78 -6.62 -8.30
CA SER A 286 -6.14 -7.00 -7.03
C SER A 286 -4.65 -7.30 -7.22
N ILE A 287 -4.30 -7.98 -8.32
CA ILE A 287 -2.92 -8.36 -8.63
C ILE A 287 -2.11 -7.15 -9.08
N TRP A 288 -2.66 -6.32 -9.96
CA TRP A 288 -2.02 -5.07 -10.38
C TRP A 288 -1.77 -4.15 -9.18
N ASN A 289 -2.74 -4.10 -8.26
CA ASN A 289 -2.62 -3.35 -7.03
C ASN A 289 -1.50 -3.88 -6.13
N PHE A 290 -1.40 -5.20 -5.96
CA PHE A 290 -0.30 -5.83 -5.23
C PHE A 290 1.06 -5.51 -5.85
N LEU A 291 1.20 -5.73 -7.17
CA LEU A 291 2.45 -5.48 -7.90
C LEU A 291 2.85 -4.00 -7.80
N GLY A 292 1.87 -3.11 -7.88
CA GLY A 292 2.07 -1.68 -7.63
C GLY A 292 2.62 -1.38 -6.25
N ARG A 293 2.00 -1.93 -5.20
CA ARG A 293 2.39 -1.73 -3.79
C ARG A 293 3.78 -2.28 -3.50
N PHE A 294 4.01 -3.55 -3.82
CA PHE A 294 5.30 -4.20 -3.62
C PHE A 294 6.39 -3.57 -4.48
N GLY A 295 6.14 -3.45 -5.78
CA GLY A 295 7.11 -2.96 -6.75
C GLY A 295 7.52 -1.52 -6.49
N ALA A 296 6.58 -0.64 -6.11
CA ALA A 296 6.92 0.73 -5.78
C ALA A 296 7.68 0.87 -4.48
N GLY A 297 7.33 0.09 -3.46
CA GLY A 297 8.09 0.03 -2.21
C GLY A 297 9.55 -0.38 -2.45
N PHE A 298 9.74 -1.49 -3.16
CA PHE A 298 11.05 -2.01 -3.51
C PHE A 298 11.86 -1.06 -4.42
N LEU A 299 11.24 -0.57 -5.49
CA LEU A 299 11.93 0.30 -6.44
C LEU A 299 12.26 1.66 -5.84
N SER A 300 11.40 2.21 -4.98
CA SER A 300 11.67 3.48 -4.30
C SER A 300 12.82 3.38 -3.30
N ASP A 301 13.00 2.23 -2.63
CA ASP A 301 14.20 2.00 -1.82
C ASP A 301 15.46 1.99 -2.69
N ILE A 302 15.43 1.31 -3.84
CA ILE A 302 16.58 1.28 -4.77
C ILE A 302 16.90 2.69 -5.29
N MET A 303 15.88 3.46 -5.64
CA MET A 303 16.03 4.85 -6.11
C MET A 303 16.60 5.74 -5.02
N LEU A 304 16.13 5.61 -3.77
CA LEU A 304 16.65 6.35 -2.63
C LEU A 304 18.14 6.05 -2.38
N HIS A 305 18.53 4.77 -2.46
CA HIS A 305 19.95 4.37 -2.37
C HIS A 305 20.81 4.93 -3.51
N LYS A 306 20.21 5.26 -4.66
CA LYS A 306 20.87 5.92 -5.79
C LYS A 306 20.83 7.44 -5.71
N GLY A 307 20.30 8.02 -4.64
CA GLY A 307 20.21 9.47 -4.40
C GLY A 307 18.97 10.16 -4.97
N TRP A 308 17.96 9.41 -5.43
CA TRP A 308 16.73 9.98 -5.96
C TRP A 308 15.66 10.08 -4.86
N ALA A 309 15.02 11.24 -4.72
CA ALA A 309 13.97 11.45 -3.73
C ALA A 309 12.68 10.67 -4.10
N ARG A 310 12.06 10.00 -3.13
CA ARG A 310 10.80 9.24 -3.36
C ARG A 310 9.65 10.06 -3.94
N PRO A 311 9.47 11.37 -3.61
CA PRO A 311 8.47 12.20 -4.27
C PRO A 311 8.62 12.28 -5.79
N LEU A 312 9.84 12.17 -6.36
CA LEU A 312 10.01 12.11 -7.82
C LEU A 312 9.34 10.87 -8.40
N PHE A 313 9.49 9.74 -7.72
CA PHE A 313 8.83 8.51 -8.12
C PHE A 313 7.31 8.59 -7.95
N MET A 314 6.82 9.30 -6.93
CA MET A 314 5.39 9.64 -6.80
C MET A 314 4.88 10.44 -8.02
N VAL A 315 5.62 11.44 -8.49
CA VAL A 315 5.26 12.21 -9.70
C VAL A 315 5.23 11.32 -10.94
N ILE A 316 6.22 10.44 -11.11
CA ILE A 316 6.26 9.48 -12.23
C ILE A 316 5.03 8.57 -12.22
N THR A 317 4.66 8.04 -11.04
CA THR A 317 3.47 7.17 -10.91
C THR A 317 2.17 7.94 -11.17
N LEU A 318 2.05 9.21 -10.75
CA LEU A 318 0.89 10.07 -11.07
C LEU A 318 0.79 10.40 -12.57
N ALA A 319 1.91 10.66 -13.24
CA ALA A 319 1.94 10.88 -14.68
C ALA A 319 1.51 9.62 -15.45
N THR A 320 2.04 8.46 -15.03
CA THR A 320 1.68 7.15 -15.60
C THR A 320 0.21 6.81 -15.34
N LEU A 321 -0.31 7.13 -14.15
CA LEU A 321 -1.74 6.99 -13.80
C LEU A 321 -2.62 7.82 -14.74
N THR A 322 -2.21 9.07 -15.02
CA THR A 322 -2.93 9.97 -15.93
C THR A 322 -2.98 9.37 -17.34
N PHE A 323 -1.85 8.85 -17.84
CA PHE A 323 -1.81 8.16 -19.12
C PHE A 323 -2.69 6.90 -19.13
N GLY A 324 -2.74 6.16 -18.03
CA GLY A 324 -3.66 5.03 -17.85
C GLY A 324 -5.13 5.43 -17.99
N HIS A 325 -5.53 6.56 -17.39
CA HIS A 325 -6.89 7.10 -17.57
C HIS A 325 -7.13 7.51 -19.03
N LEU A 326 -6.19 8.18 -19.69
CA LEU A 326 -6.31 8.52 -21.12
C LEU A 326 -6.49 7.28 -22.01
N ILE A 327 -5.83 6.16 -21.69
CA ILE A 327 -6.06 4.88 -22.39
C ILE A 327 -7.49 4.40 -22.18
N VAL A 328 -7.99 4.38 -20.93
CA VAL A 328 -9.39 4.02 -20.68
C VAL A 328 -10.32 4.92 -21.51
N ALA A 329 -9.98 6.20 -21.67
CA ALA A 329 -10.82 7.19 -22.37
C ALA A 329 -10.87 6.99 -23.88
N SER A 330 -9.81 6.42 -24.45
CA SER A 330 -9.65 6.30 -25.90
C SER A 330 -10.60 5.29 -26.58
N GLY A 331 -11.30 4.44 -25.82
CA GLY A 331 -12.37 3.59 -26.33
C GLY A 331 -11.96 2.46 -27.31
N PHE A 332 -10.69 2.27 -27.63
CA PHE A 332 -10.29 1.23 -28.59
C PHE A 332 -10.46 -0.19 -28.02
N PRO A 333 -10.61 -1.24 -28.86
CA PRO A 333 -10.76 -2.62 -28.39
C PRO A 333 -9.59 -3.06 -27.50
N GLY A 334 -9.88 -3.45 -26.25
CA GLY A 334 -8.85 -3.84 -25.28
C GLY A 334 -8.28 -2.69 -24.44
N ASN A 335 -8.77 -1.47 -24.61
CA ASN A 335 -8.38 -0.30 -23.81
C ASN A 335 -8.50 -0.54 -22.30
N LEU A 336 -9.58 -1.21 -21.85
CA LEU A 336 -9.86 -1.41 -20.43
C LEU A 336 -8.89 -2.41 -19.80
N TYR A 337 -8.38 -3.38 -20.56
CA TYR A 337 -7.32 -4.28 -20.11
C TYR A 337 -6.02 -3.52 -19.89
N ILE A 338 -5.57 -2.75 -20.88
CA ILE A 338 -4.32 -1.99 -20.77
C ILE A 338 -4.43 -0.90 -19.70
N GLY A 339 -5.54 -0.17 -19.70
CA GLY A 339 -5.84 0.88 -18.73
C GLY A 339 -5.91 0.36 -17.31
N SER A 340 -6.60 -0.77 -17.06
CA SER A 340 -6.69 -1.37 -15.72
C SER A 340 -5.34 -1.84 -15.18
N VAL A 341 -4.45 -2.37 -16.02
CA VAL A 341 -3.08 -2.74 -15.62
C VAL A 341 -2.32 -1.48 -15.17
N MET A 342 -2.30 -0.44 -16.01
CA MET A 342 -1.56 0.78 -15.72
C MET A 342 -2.10 1.51 -14.50
N VAL A 343 -3.42 1.73 -14.44
CA VAL A 343 -4.08 2.41 -13.33
C VAL A 343 -3.97 1.58 -12.06
N GLY A 344 -4.16 0.26 -12.12
CA GLY A 344 -4.08 -0.65 -10.98
C GLY A 344 -2.68 -0.66 -10.34
N ILE A 345 -1.61 -0.73 -11.16
CA ILE A 345 -0.23 -0.64 -10.69
C ILE A 345 0.02 0.73 -10.05
N CYS A 346 -0.29 1.83 -10.73
CA CYS A 346 -0.01 3.17 -10.21
C CYS A 346 -0.81 3.50 -8.94
N TYR A 347 -2.09 3.09 -8.90
CA TYR A 347 -2.93 3.19 -7.70
C TYR A 347 -2.33 2.37 -6.54
N GLY A 348 -1.85 1.15 -6.83
CA GLY A 348 -1.13 0.33 -5.85
C GLY A 348 0.13 1.02 -5.34
N SER A 349 0.95 1.56 -6.24
CA SER A 349 2.22 2.23 -5.90
C SER A 349 2.04 3.36 -4.88
N GLN A 350 0.98 4.14 -5.04
CA GLN A 350 0.67 5.26 -4.14
C GLN A 350 0.40 4.82 -2.70
N TRP A 351 -0.21 3.64 -2.49
CA TRP A 351 -0.45 3.08 -1.16
C TRP A 351 0.83 2.63 -0.43
N SER A 352 1.94 2.44 -1.15
CA SER A 352 3.26 2.19 -0.56
C SER A 352 4.08 3.48 -0.42
N LEU A 353 4.10 4.32 -1.46
CA LEU A 353 4.91 5.54 -1.46
C LEU A 353 4.43 6.59 -0.46
N MET A 354 3.12 6.81 -0.37
CA MET A 354 2.57 7.88 0.47
C MET A 354 2.92 7.72 1.96
N PRO A 355 2.73 6.55 2.61
CA PRO A 355 3.15 6.37 4.01
C PRO A 355 4.67 6.50 4.19
N THR A 356 5.49 5.96 3.28
CA THR A 356 6.95 6.07 3.37
C THR A 356 7.45 7.51 3.19
N ILE A 357 6.88 8.27 2.26
CA ILE A 357 7.18 9.70 2.09
C ILE A 357 6.73 10.48 3.34
N THR A 358 5.58 10.11 3.92
CA THR A 358 5.08 10.75 5.15
C THR A 358 6.04 10.56 6.32
N SER A 359 6.58 9.35 6.51
CA SER A 359 7.59 9.10 7.55
C SER A 359 8.90 9.86 7.31
N GLU A 360 9.32 9.99 6.04
CA GLU A 360 10.56 10.70 5.70
C GLU A 360 10.45 12.22 5.90
N ILE A 361 9.27 12.80 5.67
CA ILE A 361 9.04 14.25 5.78
C ILE A 361 8.71 14.67 7.21
N PHE A 362 7.89 13.89 7.94
CA PHE A 362 7.30 14.30 9.21
C PHE A 362 7.77 13.48 10.42
N GLY A 363 8.65 12.51 10.22
CA GLY A 363 9.08 11.58 11.25
C GLY A 363 8.10 10.43 11.47
N VAL A 364 8.53 9.44 12.26
CA VAL A 364 7.79 8.18 12.49
C VAL A 364 6.83 8.28 13.66
N ARG A 365 7.16 9.08 14.70
CA ARG A 365 6.45 9.13 15.98
C ARG A 365 4.96 9.46 15.87
N HIS A 366 4.60 10.35 14.96
CA HIS A 366 3.21 10.75 14.71
C HIS A 366 2.75 10.45 13.28
N MET A 367 3.52 9.64 12.54
CA MET A 367 3.26 9.26 11.17
C MET A 367 1.86 8.68 10.99
N GLY A 368 1.43 7.77 11.87
CA GLY A 368 0.11 7.13 11.75
C GLY A 368 -1.03 8.16 11.75
N THR A 369 -0.98 9.15 12.64
CA THR A 369 -2.00 10.21 12.72
C THR A 369 -1.94 11.15 11.52
N ILE A 370 -0.73 11.55 11.10
CA ILE A 370 -0.52 12.44 9.95
C ILE A 370 -1.00 11.77 8.67
N PHE A 371 -0.55 10.54 8.40
CA PHE A 371 -0.93 9.79 7.22
C PHE A 371 -2.44 9.55 7.16
N ASN A 372 -3.09 9.18 8.27
CA ASN A 372 -4.54 9.02 8.30
C ASN A 372 -5.28 10.31 7.93
N THR A 373 -4.76 11.45 8.39
CA THR A 373 -5.37 12.75 8.08
C THR A 373 -5.20 13.07 6.59
N ILE A 374 -4.02 12.79 6.01
CA ILE A 374 -3.80 12.88 4.56
C ILE A 374 -4.74 11.90 3.81
N ALA A 375 -4.95 10.70 4.35
CA ALA A 375 -5.74 9.67 3.69
C ALA A 375 -7.23 10.04 3.53
N ILE A 376 -7.75 10.98 4.32
CA ILE A 376 -9.10 11.55 4.16
C ILE A 376 -9.27 12.18 2.76
N ALA A 377 -8.19 12.63 2.12
CA ALA A 377 -8.28 13.15 0.76
C ALA A 377 -8.70 12.10 -0.28
N SER A 378 -8.46 10.81 -0.04
CA SER A 378 -8.86 9.73 -0.97
C SER A 378 -10.39 9.63 -1.17
N PRO A 379 -11.22 9.49 -0.12
CA PRO A 379 -12.67 9.49 -0.28
C PRO A 379 -13.21 10.83 -0.80
N ILE A 380 -12.57 11.97 -0.46
CA ILE A 380 -12.92 13.27 -1.05
C ILE A 380 -12.71 13.25 -2.56
N GLY A 381 -11.54 12.80 -3.03
CA GLY A 381 -11.23 12.67 -4.45
C GLY A 381 -12.16 11.68 -5.15
N SER A 382 -12.41 10.51 -4.55
CA SER A 382 -13.34 9.52 -5.10
C SER A 382 -14.75 10.08 -5.21
N TYR A 383 -15.25 10.85 -4.25
CA TYR A 383 -16.54 11.52 -4.37
C TYR A 383 -16.57 12.51 -5.55
N ILE A 384 -15.53 13.34 -5.69
CA ILE A 384 -15.42 14.31 -6.79
C ILE A 384 -15.40 13.58 -8.14
N PHE A 385 -14.53 12.59 -8.32
CA PHE A 385 -14.37 11.90 -9.60
C PHE A 385 -15.51 10.91 -9.87
N SER A 386 -15.86 10.03 -8.92
CA SER A 386 -16.89 9.00 -9.09
C SER A 386 -18.31 9.55 -9.14
N VAL A 387 -18.67 10.47 -8.23
CA VAL A 387 -20.06 10.92 -8.10
C VAL A 387 -20.31 12.18 -8.91
N ARG A 388 -19.47 13.20 -8.73
CA ARG A 388 -19.71 14.54 -9.33
C ARG A 388 -19.31 14.63 -10.79
N ILE A 389 -18.31 13.86 -11.22
CA ILE A 389 -17.85 13.86 -12.61
C ILE A 389 -18.46 12.66 -13.33
N ILE A 390 -18.06 11.43 -12.99
CA ILE A 390 -18.51 10.20 -13.63
C ILE A 390 -20.04 10.08 -13.49
N GLY A 391 -20.57 9.88 -12.28
CA GLY A 391 -22.00 9.67 -12.05
C GLY A 391 -22.91 10.75 -12.68
N TYR A 392 -22.62 12.03 -12.45
CA TYR A 392 -23.40 13.13 -13.05
C TYR A 392 -23.42 13.10 -14.59
N ILE A 393 -22.28 12.82 -15.23
CA ILE A 393 -22.20 12.70 -16.70
C ILE A 393 -22.98 11.46 -17.16
N TYR A 394 -22.92 10.34 -16.42
CA TYR A 394 -23.71 9.14 -16.73
C TYR A 394 -25.19 9.45 -16.79
N ASP A 395 -25.72 10.01 -15.69
CA ASP A 395 -27.15 10.20 -15.48
C ASP A 395 -27.72 11.19 -16.49
N LYS A 396 -26.93 12.21 -16.88
CA LYS A 396 -27.34 13.17 -17.90
C LYS A 396 -27.46 12.54 -19.29
N MET A 397 -26.67 11.50 -19.58
CA MET A 397 -26.58 10.88 -20.90
C MET A 397 -27.40 9.59 -21.03
N ALA A 398 -27.85 9.02 -19.91
CA ALA A 398 -28.68 7.83 -19.84
C ALA A 398 -30.17 8.12 -20.19
N THR A 399 -30.44 8.73 -21.35
CA THR A 399 -31.80 9.14 -21.77
C THR A 399 -32.54 8.09 -22.63
N GLY A 400 -32.13 6.83 -22.61
CA GLY A 400 -32.76 5.73 -23.37
C GLY A 400 -33.69 4.84 -22.53
N GLU A 401 -34.53 4.01 -23.18
CA GLU A 401 -35.54 3.13 -22.54
C GLU A 401 -34.99 2.22 -21.42
N ASP A 402 -33.69 1.90 -21.43
CA ASP A 402 -33.03 1.03 -20.44
C ASP A 402 -32.15 1.77 -19.41
N ASN A 403 -32.21 3.10 -19.29
CA ASN A 403 -31.35 3.92 -18.40
C ASN A 403 -29.84 3.59 -18.47
N SER A 404 -29.35 3.12 -19.63
CA SER A 404 -27.98 2.63 -19.82
C SER A 404 -27.27 3.29 -21.00
N CYS A 405 -26.00 3.65 -20.78
CA CYS A 405 -25.12 4.28 -21.77
C CYS A 405 -24.25 3.23 -22.49
N TYR A 406 -24.15 3.29 -23.83
CA TYR A 406 -23.40 2.33 -24.66
C TYR A 406 -22.70 2.97 -25.86
N GLY A 407 -21.40 3.26 -25.86
CA GLY A 407 -20.72 3.60 -27.11
C GLY A 407 -19.39 4.36 -27.00
N THR A 408 -18.66 4.40 -28.10
CA THR A 408 -17.20 4.54 -28.11
C THR A 408 -16.66 5.96 -28.31
N LEU A 409 -17.50 7.02 -28.25
CA LEU A 409 -17.07 8.35 -28.71
C LEU A 409 -16.74 9.34 -27.57
N LEU A 410 -15.48 9.78 -27.58
CA LEU A 410 -14.91 10.86 -26.77
C LEU A 410 -15.58 12.20 -27.11
N THR A 411 -16.30 12.82 -26.17
CA THR A 411 -16.63 14.24 -26.30
C THR A 411 -16.51 14.96 -24.96
N LEU A 412 -15.36 15.60 -24.74
CA LEU A 412 -15.29 16.79 -23.89
C LEU A 412 -16.06 17.89 -24.63
N MET A 413 -17.33 18.12 -24.25
CA MET A 413 -18.20 19.20 -24.74
C MET A 413 -18.21 19.41 -26.27
N GLY A 414 -19.13 18.76 -26.98
CA GLY A 414 -19.36 19.03 -28.39
C GLY A 414 -20.71 18.50 -28.83
N ASP A 415 -21.64 19.41 -29.10
CA ASP A 415 -22.97 19.10 -29.59
C ASP A 415 -22.91 18.32 -30.91
N ASN A 416 -23.76 17.29 -30.98
CA ASN A 416 -24.53 16.86 -32.15
C ASN A 416 -23.80 16.89 -33.51
N ILE A 417 -23.10 15.80 -33.85
CA ILE A 417 -22.59 15.58 -35.21
C ILE A 417 -23.45 14.50 -35.90
N ASN A 418 -24.23 14.92 -36.91
CA ASN A 418 -24.83 14.10 -37.98
C ASN A 418 -26.00 13.15 -37.68
N GLY A 419 -26.88 13.44 -36.70
CA GLY A 419 -28.19 12.78 -36.63
C GLY A 419 -28.16 11.26 -36.39
N LYS A 420 -27.02 10.72 -35.93
CA LYS A 420 -26.88 9.35 -35.44
C LYS A 420 -26.81 9.41 -33.91
N GLN A 421 -27.54 8.53 -33.22
CA GLN A 421 -27.41 8.36 -31.77
C GLN A 421 -26.00 7.84 -31.46
N TYR A 422 -25.10 8.74 -31.03
CA TYR A 422 -23.83 8.35 -30.44
C TYR A 422 -23.98 8.37 -28.92
N LYS A 423 -23.91 7.18 -28.34
CA LYS A 423 -23.90 6.94 -26.91
C LYS A 423 -22.43 6.94 -26.45
N VAL A 424 -22.16 7.47 -25.26
CA VAL A 424 -20.85 7.99 -24.82
C VAL A 424 -20.24 7.14 -23.69
N VAL A 425 -18.91 7.04 -23.65
CA VAL A 425 -18.13 6.43 -22.55
C VAL A 425 -17.51 7.51 -21.67
N GLN A 426 -17.58 7.29 -20.37
CA GLN A 426 -17.02 8.11 -19.31
C GLN A 426 -15.55 7.77 -19.06
N VAL A 427 -14.71 8.78 -18.87
CA VAL A 427 -13.46 8.66 -18.10
C VAL A 427 -13.27 9.83 -17.18
#